data_AF-A0A7X7U391-F1
#
_entry.id   AF-A0A7X7U391-F1
#
_cell.length_a   1.000
_cell.length_b   1.000
_cell.length_c   1.000
_cell.angle_alpha   90.00
_cell.angle_beta   90.00
_cell.angle_gamma   90.00
#
_symmetry.space_group_name_H-M   'P 1'
#
loop_
_entity.id
_entity.type
_entity.pdbx_description
1 polymer ?
#
loop_
_entity_poly.entity_id
_entity_poly.type
_entity_poly.pdbx_seq_one_letter_code
_entity_poly.pdbx_strand_id
1 'polypeptide(L)' 'MGRYVGPSCRICRREGMKLFLKGSKCETAKCQVERRQRSLA' A
#
# COMPACT_ATOMS: atom_id res chain seq x y z
N MET A 1 6.98 11.62 -20.60
CA MET A 1 6.85 10.95 -19.28
C MET A 1 5.39 10.55 -19.06
N GLY A 2 5.10 9.26 -18.96
CA GLY A 2 3.75 8.77 -18.66
C GLY A 2 3.54 8.67 -17.16
N ARG A 3 2.50 9.33 -16.63
CA ARG A 3 2.12 9.17 -15.23
C ARG A 3 1.53 7.78 -15.02
N TYR A 4 1.94 7.08 -13.95
CA TYR A 4 1.35 5.79 -13.60
C TYR A 4 -0.08 5.99 -13.09
N VAL A 5 -1.07 5.61 -13.88
CA VAL A 5 -2.51 5.71 -13.55
C VAL A 5 -3.06 4.42 -12.93
N GLY A 6 -2.20 3.42 -12.75
CA GLY A 6 -2.59 2.13 -12.19
C GLY A 6 -2.88 2.18 -10.69
N PRO A 7 -3.32 1.06 -10.11
CA PRO A 7 -3.61 0.98 -8.68
C PRO A 7 -2.34 1.16 -7.84
N SER A 8 -2.26 2.23 -7.06
CA SER A 8 -1.09 2.54 -6.20
C SER A 8 -0.80 1.47 -5.15
N CYS A 9 -1.82 0.77 -4.66
CA CYS A 9 -1.66 -0.34 -3.71
C CYS A 9 -0.94 -1.57 -4.31
N ARG A 10 -0.87 -1.70 -5.66
CA ARG A 10 -0.08 -2.75 -6.32
C ARG A 10 1.42 -2.51 -6.09
N ILE A 11 1.85 -1.25 -6.09
CA ILE A 11 3.25 -0.87 -5.87
C ILE A 11 3.63 -1.19 -4.42
N CYS A 12 2.83 -0.78 -3.44
CA CYS A 12 3.08 -1.10 -2.03
C CYS A 12 3.11 -2.62 -1.76
N ARG A 13 2.27 -3.42 -2.45
CA ARG A 13 2.30 -4.88 -2.33
C ARG A 13 3.55 -5.52 -2.94
N ARG A 14 4.07 -4.96 -4.02
CA ARG A 14 5.29 -5.44 -4.69
C ARG A 14 6.54 -5.10 -3.88
N GLU A 15 6.60 -3.91 -3.32
CA GLU A 15 7.71 -3.43 -2.48
C GLU A 15 7.69 -4.01 -1.06
N GLY A 16 6.57 -4.59 -0.62
CA GLY A 16 6.44 -5.15 0.72
C GLY A 16 6.38 -4.11 1.85
N MET A 17 6.38 -2.81 1.52
CA MET A 17 6.37 -1.70 2.49
C MET A 17 5.28 -0.66 2.18
N LYS A 18 4.90 0.12 3.19
CA LYS A 18 3.94 1.22 3.03
C LYS A 18 4.62 2.42 2.34
N LEU A 19 4.24 2.68 1.09
CA LEU A 19 4.72 3.84 0.32
C LEU A 19 3.83 5.09 0.47
N PHE A 20 2.76 5.03 1.26
CA PHE A 20 1.83 6.14 1.53
C PHE A 20 1.25 6.86 0.28
N LEU A 21 1.19 6.19 -0.88
CA LEU A 21 0.69 6.74 -2.15
C LEU A 21 -0.80 7.14 -2.16
N LYS A 22 -1.56 6.81 -1.10
CA LYS A 22 -2.97 7.19 -0.93
C LYS A 22 -3.24 8.02 0.34
N GLY A 23 -2.20 8.54 1.00
CA GLY A 23 -2.32 9.36 2.20
C GLY A 23 -3.12 8.68 3.31
N SER A 24 -4.22 9.31 3.73
CA SER A 24 -5.10 8.88 4.83
C SER A 24 -5.56 7.42 4.76
N LYS A 25 -5.77 6.87 3.55
CA LYS A 25 -6.17 5.46 3.39
C LYS A 25 -5.06 4.48 3.77
N CYS A 26 -3.79 4.88 3.66
CA CYS A 26 -2.62 4.06 4.03
C CYS A 26 -2.34 4.03 5.54
N GLU A 27 -2.83 5.03 6.27
CA GLU A 27 -2.72 5.15 7.73
C GLU A 27 -3.78 4.32 8.47
N THR A 28 -4.90 4.04 7.82
CA THR A 28 -5.92 3.14 8.39
C THR A 28 -5.54 1.66 8.31
N ALA A 29 -6.11 0.87 9.24
CA ALA A 29 -6.07 -0.60 9.27
C ALA A 29 -6.65 -1.31 8.02
N LYS A 30 -7.13 -0.54 7.03
CA LYS A 30 -7.59 -1.04 5.73
C LYS A 30 -6.44 -1.17 4.73
N CYS A 31 -5.22 -0.72 5.06
CA CYS A 31 -4.05 -0.87 4.21
C CYS A 31 -3.68 -2.36 4.03
N GLN A 32 -3.52 -2.79 2.78
CA GLN A 32 -3.26 -4.20 2.46
C GLN A 32 -1.88 -4.68 2.94
N VAL A 33 -0.89 -3.77 2.99
CA VAL A 33 0.43 -4.07 3.54
C VAL A 33 0.35 -4.32 5.04
N GLU A 34 -0.37 -3.46 5.76
CA GLU A 34 -0.57 -3.60 7.20
C GLU A 34 -1.38 -4.85 7.56
N ARG A 35 -2.43 -5.16 6.79
CA ARG A 35 -3.18 -6.41 6.96
C ARG A 35 -2.30 -7.64 6.86
N ARG A 36 -1.40 -7.68 5.87
CA ARG A 36 -0.44 -8.78 5.70
C ARG A 36 0.56 -8.85 6.85
N GLN A 37 1.04 -7.71 7.33
CA GLN A 37 1.96 -7.64 8.47
C GLN A 37 1.28 -8.12 9.76
N ARG A 38 0.03 -7.74 9.98
CA ARG A 38 -0.76 -8.16 11.15
C ARG A 38 -1.06 -9.66 11.15
N SER A 39 -1.17 -10.30 10.00
CA SER A 39 -1.40 -11.75 9.90
C SER A 39 -0.13 -12.60 10.12
N LEU A 40 1.04 -11.98 10.22
CA LEU A 40 2.33 -12.66 10.45
C LEU A 40 2.79 -12.57 11.91
N ALA A 41 2.06 -11.85 12.76
CA ALA A 41 2.25 -11.76 14.20
C ALA A 41 1.17 -12.61 14.90
#